data_AF-A0A924JIF4-F1
#
_entry.id   AF-A0A924JIF4-F1
#
_cell.length_a   1.000
_cell.length_b   1.000
_cell.length_c   1.000
_cell.angle_alpha   90.00
_cell.angle_beta   90.00
_cell.angle_gamma   90.00
#
_symmetry.space_group_name_H-M   'P 1'
#
loop_
_entity.id
_entity.type
_entity.pdbx_description
1 polymer ?
#
loop_
_entity_poly.entity_id
_entity_poly.type
_entity_poly.pdbx_seq_one_letter_code
_entity_poly.pdbx_strand_id
1 'polypeptide(L)'
;MADDTLTTAGIGRHGANRLPSVDVDSFNIELKDDDGFLGDRASKGAFQRILDGLRKPLQKNGDDPLGKKATQEIGKSTLDEALLGEDIAAAALVHGAIEDFAQELAYVTRRFLKSKAWTDTECIVVGGGFRQSRLGELAIARTGLLLKAEGLKVDMIPIRFHPDEAGLLGCLHLAPSWIFEGHDTILAVDIGGSNIRCGVVESRWKKAPDLSKATVWKSELWRHADDEPTREGAVKRLVKMLKDLITAAEAEGFKLAPFIGISCPGVINEDGTIAKGAQNLPGNWESSKFNLPALLAEGIPQIGAHDTAVLMHNDGVAQGLSEVPFMQDCEHWGVLTIGTGLGNARFTNRKKDKKEKDKDDKKDKKAKD
;
A
#
# COMPACT_ATOMS: atom_id res chain seq x y z
N MET A 1 -30.89 11.91 -23.34
CA MET A 1 -30.23 12.25 -22.08
C MET A 1 -28.92 11.48 -22.09
N ALA A 2 -27.85 12.15 -22.51
CA ALA A 2 -26.55 11.52 -22.70
C ALA A 2 -25.95 11.21 -21.34
N ASP A 3 -25.58 9.95 -21.16
CA ASP A 3 -24.85 9.44 -20.02
C ASP A 3 -23.39 9.87 -20.21
N ASP A 4 -23.07 11.11 -19.81
CA ASP A 4 -21.69 11.61 -19.74
C ASP A 4 -20.99 10.85 -18.61
N THR A 5 -20.58 9.63 -18.94
CA THR A 5 -19.49 8.98 -18.23
C THR A 5 -18.31 9.92 -18.39
N LEU A 6 -17.92 10.59 -17.29
CA LEU A 6 -16.68 11.34 -17.18
C LEU A 6 -15.52 10.37 -17.44
N THR A 7 -15.26 10.08 -18.72
CA THR A 7 -14.09 9.36 -19.15
C THR A 7 -12.91 10.23 -18.75
N THR A 8 -12.16 9.78 -17.74
CA THR A 8 -10.83 10.27 -17.42
C THR A 8 -10.07 10.45 -18.74
N ALA A 9 -9.87 11.70 -19.15
CA ALA A 9 -9.30 12.03 -20.44
C ALA A 9 -7.98 11.25 -20.64
N GLY A 10 -8.01 10.21 -21.49
CA GLY A 10 -6.84 9.49 -22.02
C GLY A 10 -5.89 8.77 -21.05
N ILE A 11 -6.12 8.77 -19.72
CA ILE A 11 -5.08 8.40 -18.73
C ILE A 11 -5.28 7.01 -18.08
N GLY A 12 -6.49 6.44 -18.15
CA GLY A 12 -6.78 5.09 -17.63
C GLY A 12 -8.05 5.04 -16.78
N ARG A 13 -8.55 3.83 -16.48
CA ARG A 13 -9.76 3.63 -15.65
C ARG A 13 -9.39 3.46 -14.18
N HIS A 14 -10.22 3.96 -13.28
CA HIS A 14 -10.07 3.72 -11.85
C HIS A 14 -10.16 2.22 -11.56
N GLY A 15 -9.41 1.73 -10.56
CA GLY A 15 -9.42 0.32 -10.18
C GLY A 15 -9.07 -0.67 -11.31
N ALA A 16 -8.38 -0.22 -12.38
CA ALA A 16 -8.14 -1.05 -13.55
C ALA A 16 -7.36 -2.33 -13.22
N ASN A 17 -7.81 -3.45 -13.81
CA ASN A 17 -7.12 -4.74 -13.71
C ASN A 17 -5.89 -4.83 -14.62
N ARG A 18 -5.72 -3.91 -15.56
CA ARG A 18 -4.58 -3.90 -16.49
C ARG A 18 -3.86 -2.57 -16.38
N LEU A 19 -2.65 -2.62 -15.82
CA LEU A 19 -1.77 -1.46 -15.62
C LEU A 19 -0.58 -1.53 -16.59
N PRO A 20 0.24 -0.47 -16.72
CA PRO A 20 1.35 -0.44 -17.67
C PRO A 20 2.33 -1.61 -17.52
N SER A 21 2.70 -1.94 -16.28
CA SER A 21 3.75 -2.95 -15.99
C SER A 21 3.21 -4.30 -15.52
N VAL A 22 1.96 -4.35 -15.02
CA VAL A 22 1.37 -5.55 -14.42
C VAL A 22 -0.11 -5.69 -14.79
N ASP A 23 -0.59 -6.92 -14.77
CA ASP A 23 -2.02 -7.19 -14.61
C ASP A 23 -2.31 -7.40 -13.12
N VAL A 24 -3.37 -6.78 -12.61
CA VAL A 24 -3.88 -6.94 -11.25
C VAL A 24 -4.91 -8.06 -11.27
N ASP A 25 -4.53 -9.22 -10.75
CA ASP A 25 -5.36 -10.43 -10.83
C ASP A 25 -6.43 -10.47 -9.75
N SER A 26 -6.13 -9.90 -8.59
CA SER A 26 -7.01 -9.86 -7.43
C SER A 26 -6.56 -8.78 -6.46
N PHE A 27 -7.51 -8.18 -5.77
CA PHE A 27 -7.26 -7.37 -4.58
C PHE A 27 -8.50 -7.40 -3.69
N ASN A 28 -8.31 -7.05 -2.41
CA ASN A 28 -9.37 -7.05 -1.41
C ASN A 28 -10.13 -8.40 -1.33
N ILE A 29 -9.39 -9.52 -1.32
CA ILE A 29 -10.01 -10.85 -1.17
C ILE A 29 -10.65 -10.95 0.22
N GLU A 30 -11.97 -11.18 0.24
CA GLU A 30 -12.78 -11.25 1.45
C GLU A 30 -13.07 -12.72 1.82
N LEU A 31 -12.02 -13.54 1.96
CA LEU A 31 -12.19 -14.89 2.47
C LEU A 31 -12.71 -14.83 3.91
N LYS A 32 -13.63 -15.74 4.24
CA LYS A 32 -14.18 -15.90 5.59
C LYS A 32 -13.84 -17.27 6.17
N ASP A 33 -13.72 -17.32 7.48
CA ASP A 33 -13.80 -18.53 8.29
C ASP A 33 -14.97 -18.42 9.27
N ASP A 34 -15.09 -19.38 10.19
CA ASP A 34 -16.19 -19.42 11.16
C ASP A 34 -16.19 -18.21 12.11
N ASP A 35 -15.05 -17.52 12.26
CA ASP A 35 -14.84 -16.40 13.18
C ASP A 35 -14.95 -15.02 12.50
N GLY A 36 -15.14 -14.96 11.18
CA GLY A 36 -15.32 -13.72 10.43
C GLY A 36 -14.45 -13.61 9.19
N PHE A 37 -13.92 -12.41 8.90
CA PHE A 37 -12.98 -12.25 7.79
C PHE A 37 -11.63 -12.83 8.16
N LEU A 38 -11.11 -13.68 7.28
CA LEU A 38 -9.85 -14.38 7.49
C LEU A 38 -8.67 -13.40 7.73
N GLY A 39 -8.67 -12.27 7.05
CA GLY A 39 -7.63 -11.24 7.18
C GLY A 39 -7.55 -10.61 8.57
N ASP A 40 -8.63 -10.63 9.36
CA ASP A 40 -8.67 -10.01 10.69
C ASP A 40 -7.75 -10.73 11.68
N ARG A 41 -7.39 -11.98 11.40
CA ARG A 41 -6.43 -12.82 12.14
C ARG A 41 -4.98 -12.35 11.98
N ALA A 42 -4.68 -11.57 10.94
CA ALA A 42 -3.33 -11.11 10.60
C ALA A 42 -3.27 -9.58 10.46
N SER A 43 -3.89 -8.88 11.40
CA SER A 43 -3.92 -7.41 11.49
C SER A 43 -3.08 -6.88 12.66
N LYS A 44 -2.86 -5.56 12.73
CA LYS A 44 -2.27 -4.93 13.93
C LYS A 44 -3.07 -5.25 15.19
N GLY A 45 -4.40 -5.28 15.08
CA GLY A 45 -5.28 -5.64 16.19
C GLY A 45 -5.12 -7.11 16.61
N ALA A 46 -4.88 -8.02 15.67
CA ALA A 46 -4.60 -9.42 15.98
C ALA A 46 -3.33 -9.59 16.79
N PHE A 47 -2.23 -8.92 16.38
CA PHE A 47 -0.99 -8.93 17.15
C PHE A 47 -1.20 -8.42 18.58
N GLN A 48 -1.94 -7.32 18.75
CA GLN A 48 -2.25 -6.78 20.07
C GLN A 48 -3.07 -7.78 20.92
N ARG A 49 -4.03 -8.49 20.33
CA ARG A 49 -4.81 -9.53 21.05
C ARG A 49 -3.95 -10.71 21.47
N ILE A 50 -3.02 -11.15 20.62
CA ILE A 50 -2.06 -12.22 20.93
C ILE A 50 -1.19 -11.81 22.11
N LEU A 51 -0.55 -10.64 22.03
CA LEU A 51 0.29 -10.13 23.12
C LEU A 51 -0.51 -9.97 24.42
N ASP A 52 -1.72 -9.45 24.36
CA ASP A 52 -2.60 -9.30 25.52
C ASP A 52 -2.97 -10.66 26.14
N GLY A 53 -3.21 -11.68 25.30
CA GLY A 53 -3.45 -13.05 25.72
C GLY A 53 -2.28 -13.64 26.51
N LEU A 54 -1.05 -13.42 26.04
CA LEU A 54 0.17 -13.87 26.71
C LEU A 54 0.45 -13.11 28.01
N ARG A 55 0.11 -11.82 28.08
CA ARG A 55 0.28 -10.98 29.28
C ARG A 55 -0.71 -11.28 30.39
N LYS A 56 -1.96 -11.60 30.06
CA LYS A 56 -3.05 -11.80 31.04
C LYS A 56 -2.70 -12.74 32.21
N PRO A 57 -2.12 -13.93 31.99
CA PRO A 57 -1.70 -14.80 33.09
C PRO A 57 -0.62 -14.18 33.98
N LEU A 58 0.34 -13.46 33.39
CA LEU A 58 1.45 -12.82 34.11
C LEU A 58 0.98 -11.63 34.94
N GLN A 59 0.06 -10.83 34.39
CA GLN A 59 -0.55 -9.69 35.08
C GLN A 59 -1.29 -10.09 36.36
N LYS A 60 -1.97 -11.25 36.35
CA LYS A 60 -2.68 -11.75 37.54
C LYS A 60 -1.75 -12.04 38.71
N ASN A 61 -0.51 -12.40 38.43
CA ASN A 61 0.49 -12.74 39.44
C ASN A 61 1.44 -11.57 39.75
N GLY A 62 1.36 -10.46 39.01
CA GLY A 62 2.24 -9.31 39.18
C GLY A 62 3.58 -9.41 38.44
N ASP A 63 3.75 -10.43 37.60
CA ASP A 63 5.01 -10.79 36.93
C ASP A 63 5.06 -10.35 35.46
N ASP A 64 4.18 -9.45 35.01
CA ASP A 64 4.17 -8.96 33.63
C ASP A 64 5.44 -8.12 33.35
N PRO A 65 6.36 -8.59 32.49
CA PRO A 65 7.62 -7.89 32.24
C PRO A 65 7.43 -6.59 31.46
N LEU A 66 6.28 -6.38 30.81
CA LEU A 66 5.94 -5.12 30.15
C LEU A 66 5.21 -4.14 31.09
N GLY A 67 5.07 -4.50 32.36
CA GLY A 67 4.47 -3.68 33.41
C GLY A 67 2.96 -3.52 33.27
N LYS A 68 2.42 -2.45 33.87
CA LYS A 68 0.97 -2.27 34.07
C LYS A 68 0.23 -1.60 32.91
N LYS A 69 0.94 -1.08 31.90
CA LYS A 69 0.33 -0.39 30.76
C LYS A 69 -0.58 -1.34 29.99
N ALA A 70 -1.74 -0.86 29.55
CA ALA A 70 -2.61 -1.67 28.70
C ALA A 70 -1.89 -2.00 27.38
N THR A 71 -2.12 -3.18 26.82
CA THR A 71 -1.41 -3.65 25.60
C THR A 71 -1.55 -2.68 24.42
N GLN A 72 -2.70 -1.99 24.32
CA GLN A 72 -2.98 -1.00 23.29
C GLN A 72 -2.16 0.29 23.43
N GLU A 73 -1.69 0.60 24.63
CA GLU A 73 -0.88 1.79 24.95
C GLU A 73 0.62 1.53 24.78
N ILE A 74 1.03 0.28 24.57
CA ILE A 74 2.43 -0.07 24.32
C ILE A 74 2.74 0.23 22.85
N GLY A 75 3.61 1.20 22.63
CA GLY A 75 4.08 1.58 21.30
C GLY A 75 4.97 0.51 20.67
N LYS A 76 5.06 0.52 19.34
CA LYS A 76 5.93 -0.38 18.59
C LYS A 76 7.40 -0.25 18.99
N SER A 77 7.87 0.98 19.24
CA SER A 77 9.25 1.23 19.68
C SER A 77 9.54 0.55 21.01
N THR A 78 8.61 0.59 21.96
CA THR A 78 8.76 -0.09 23.25
C THR A 78 8.82 -1.61 23.09
N LEU A 79 8.06 -2.19 22.15
CA LEU A 79 8.14 -3.63 21.87
C LEU A 79 9.45 -4.02 21.20
N ASP A 80 9.98 -3.18 20.31
CA ASP A 80 11.30 -3.38 19.69
C ASP A 80 12.43 -3.24 20.72
N GLU A 81 12.34 -2.26 21.62
CA GLU A 81 13.27 -2.10 22.74
C GLU A 81 13.23 -3.31 23.67
N ALA A 82 12.04 -3.82 24.00
CA ALA A 82 11.88 -5.02 24.82
C ALA A 82 12.46 -6.27 24.12
N LEU A 83 12.28 -6.40 22.82
CA LEU A 83 12.81 -7.50 22.01
C LEU A 83 14.35 -7.51 21.96
N LEU A 84 14.97 -6.33 21.90
CA LEU A 84 16.43 -6.17 21.75
C LEU A 84 17.16 -5.89 23.08
N GLY A 85 16.41 -5.67 24.15
CA GLY A 85 16.92 -5.27 25.45
C GLY A 85 17.47 -6.42 26.30
N GLU A 86 18.00 -6.06 27.46
CA GLU A 86 18.59 -7.02 28.42
C GLU A 86 17.55 -7.72 29.31
N ASP A 87 16.30 -7.21 29.35
CA ASP A 87 15.22 -7.89 30.05
C ASP A 87 14.78 -9.14 29.27
N ILE A 88 15.37 -10.28 29.66
CA ILE A 88 15.12 -11.58 29.05
C ILE A 88 13.64 -11.97 29.12
N ALA A 89 12.93 -11.62 30.20
CA ALA A 89 11.53 -11.98 30.34
C ALA A 89 10.65 -11.16 29.38
N ALA A 90 10.93 -9.87 29.23
CA ALA A 90 10.26 -9.02 28.24
C ALA A 90 10.55 -9.50 26.81
N ALA A 91 11.82 -9.80 26.50
CA ALA A 91 12.22 -10.32 25.19
C ALA A 91 11.51 -11.66 24.88
N ALA A 92 11.48 -12.59 25.84
CA ALA A 92 10.81 -13.89 25.68
C ALA A 92 9.31 -13.74 25.42
N LEU A 93 8.65 -12.82 26.12
CA LEU A 93 7.23 -12.53 25.90
C LEU A 93 6.98 -11.97 24.49
N VAL A 94 7.79 -11.02 24.03
CA VAL A 94 7.66 -10.45 22.68
C VAL A 94 7.95 -11.51 21.61
N HIS A 95 8.95 -12.37 21.82
CA HIS A 95 9.22 -13.51 20.94
C HIS A 95 8.04 -14.47 20.83
N GLY A 96 7.37 -14.79 21.94
CA GLY A 96 6.14 -15.60 21.93
C GLY A 96 5.05 -14.96 21.08
N ALA A 97 4.84 -13.65 21.24
CA ALA A 97 3.85 -12.92 20.43
C ALA A 97 4.19 -12.91 18.93
N ILE A 98 5.48 -12.82 18.58
CA ILE A 98 5.96 -12.91 17.20
C ILE A 98 5.67 -14.30 16.61
N GLU A 99 5.94 -15.37 17.36
CA GLU A 99 5.68 -16.74 16.89
C GLU A 99 4.18 -16.95 16.63
N ASP A 100 3.33 -16.64 17.62
CA ASP A 100 1.88 -16.83 17.52
C ASP A 100 1.30 -16.01 16.36
N PHE A 101 1.77 -14.77 16.16
CA PHE A 101 1.33 -13.96 15.04
C PHE A 101 1.84 -14.51 13.69
N ALA A 102 3.08 -15.01 13.64
CA ALA A 102 3.62 -15.59 12.42
C ALA A 102 2.86 -16.86 11.99
N GLN A 103 2.37 -17.66 12.95
CA GLN A 103 1.49 -18.81 12.72
C GLN A 103 0.15 -18.39 12.12
N GLU A 104 -0.47 -17.34 12.67
CA GLU A 104 -1.72 -16.77 12.14
C GLU A 104 -1.53 -16.20 10.73
N LEU A 105 -0.49 -15.41 10.50
CA LEU A 105 -0.17 -14.88 9.17
C LEU A 105 0.12 -16.01 8.17
N ALA A 106 0.79 -17.09 8.60
CA ALA A 106 1.03 -18.26 7.76
C ALA A 106 -0.30 -18.94 7.41
N TYR A 107 -1.19 -19.12 8.39
CA TYR A 107 -2.52 -19.68 8.15
C TYR A 107 -3.32 -18.87 7.12
N VAL A 108 -3.38 -17.54 7.30
CA VAL A 108 -4.07 -16.65 6.35
C VAL A 108 -3.45 -16.75 4.95
N THR A 109 -2.13 -16.70 4.87
CA THR A 109 -1.39 -16.78 3.59
C THR A 109 -1.65 -18.11 2.87
N ARG A 110 -1.64 -19.25 3.59
CA ARG A 110 -1.97 -20.57 3.01
C ARG A 110 -3.37 -20.60 2.40
N ARG A 111 -4.33 -19.99 3.08
CA ARG A 111 -5.72 -19.93 2.62
C ARG A 111 -5.85 -19.06 1.38
N PHE A 112 -5.10 -17.96 1.28
CA PHE A 112 -5.01 -17.17 0.04
C PHE A 112 -4.40 -18.00 -1.09
N LEU A 113 -3.23 -18.62 -0.89
CA LEU A 113 -2.54 -19.42 -1.92
C LEU A 113 -3.37 -20.60 -2.45
N LYS A 114 -4.32 -21.12 -1.67
CA LYS A 114 -5.29 -22.15 -2.11
C LYS A 114 -6.40 -21.61 -3.01
N SER A 115 -6.60 -20.30 -3.06
CA SER A 115 -7.60 -19.68 -3.92
C SER A 115 -7.11 -19.63 -5.36
N LYS A 116 -8.05 -19.76 -6.31
CA LYS A 116 -7.73 -19.72 -7.75
C LYS A 116 -7.00 -18.44 -8.17
N ALA A 117 -7.32 -17.32 -7.54
CA ALA A 117 -6.75 -16.01 -7.89
C ALA A 117 -5.30 -15.81 -7.38
N TRP A 118 -4.85 -16.64 -6.45
CA TRP A 118 -3.51 -16.57 -5.84
C TRP A 118 -2.68 -17.84 -6.10
N THR A 119 -3.21 -18.76 -6.89
CA THR A 119 -2.47 -19.94 -7.33
C THR A 119 -1.20 -19.51 -8.08
N ASP A 120 -0.13 -20.29 -7.92
CA ASP A 120 1.18 -20.05 -8.54
C ASP A 120 1.89 -18.75 -8.11
N THR A 121 1.49 -18.12 -7.00
CA THR A 121 2.21 -16.96 -6.46
C THR A 121 3.59 -17.37 -5.94
N GLU A 122 4.65 -16.74 -6.46
CA GLU A 122 6.05 -17.08 -6.21
C GLU A 122 6.66 -16.24 -5.09
N CYS A 123 6.24 -14.98 -4.98
CA CYS A 123 6.73 -14.04 -3.98
C CYS A 123 5.58 -13.21 -3.40
N ILE A 124 5.62 -12.98 -2.09
CA ILE A 124 4.68 -12.09 -1.39
C ILE A 124 5.49 -11.02 -0.68
N VAL A 125 5.26 -9.77 -1.06
CA VAL A 125 5.82 -8.63 -0.36
C VAL A 125 4.90 -8.21 0.77
N VAL A 126 5.45 -7.97 1.96
CA VAL A 126 4.67 -7.59 3.14
C VAL A 126 4.98 -6.16 3.55
N GLY A 127 3.95 -5.31 3.48
CA GLY A 127 4.01 -3.91 3.84
C GLY A 127 3.07 -3.56 4.99
N GLY A 128 2.63 -2.30 5.00
CA GLY A 128 1.84 -1.71 6.08
C GLY A 128 2.68 -1.31 7.30
N GLY A 129 2.06 -0.59 8.22
CA GLY A 129 2.76 -0.03 9.37
C GLY A 129 3.38 -1.10 10.27
N PHE A 130 2.88 -2.33 10.29
CA PHE A 130 3.46 -3.41 11.11
C PHE A 130 4.89 -3.77 10.69
N ARG A 131 5.23 -3.67 9.38
CA ARG A 131 6.58 -3.93 8.88
C ARG A 131 7.64 -2.96 9.42
N GLN A 132 7.25 -1.76 9.89
CA GLN A 132 8.20 -0.69 10.26
C GLN A 132 9.10 -1.01 11.47
N SER A 133 8.81 -2.08 12.21
CA SER A 133 9.51 -2.45 13.44
C SER A 133 10.33 -3.73 13.24
N ARG A 134 11.37 -3.94 14.04
CA ARG A 134 12.17 -5.17 14.01
C ARG A 134 11.30 -6.40 14.27
N LEU A 135 10.32 -6.24 15.15
CA LEU A 135 9.25 -7.19 15.41
C LEU A 135 8.51 -7.62 14.12
N GLY A 136 8.16 -6.66 13.26
CA GLY A 136 7.47 -6.94 11.99
C GLY A 136 8.34 -7.72 11.01
N GLU A 137 9.62 -7.37 10.90
CA GLU A 137 10.59 -8.10 10.06
C GLU A 137 10.74 -9.55 10.49
N LEU A 138 10.85 -9.80 11.81
CA LEU A 138 10.96 -11.15 12.35
C LEU A 138 9.69 -11.96 12.12
N ALA A 139 8.52 -11.36 12.30
CA ALA A 139 7.25 -12.01 12.03
C ALA A 139 7.13 -12.43 10.56
N ILE A 140 7.47 -11.54 9.61
CA ILE A 140 7.46 -11.84 8.17
C ILE A 140 8.43 -12.98 7.84
N ALA A 141 9.68 -12.88 8.33
CA ALA A 141 10.68 -13.90 8.11
C ALA A 141 10.23 -15.26 8.68
N ARG A 142 9.66 -15.24 9.89
CA ARG A 142 9.16 -16.45 10.55
C ARG A 142 8.00 -17.07 9.80
N THR A 143 7.05 -16.29 9.32
CA THR A 143 5.96 -16.78 8.45
C THR A 143 6.52 -17.43 7.19
N GLY A 144 7.49 -16.80 6.52
CA GLY A 144 8.15 -17.39 5.34
C GLY A 144 8.78 -18.75 5.64
N LEU A 145 9.44 -18.90 6.79
CA LEU A 145 10.00 -20.18 7.23
C LEU A 145 8.92 -21.25 7.47
N LEU A 146 7.79 -20.87 8.07
CA LEU A 146 6.66 -21.77 8.31
C LEU A 146 6.06 -22.28 7.00
N LEU A 147 5.84 -21.39 6.02
CA LEU A 147 5.33 -21.78 4.70
C LEU A 147 6.29 -22.73 3.97
N LYS A 148 7.61 -22.45 4.05
CA LYS A 148 8.65 -23.33 3.46
C LYS A 148 8.71 -24.70 4.13
N ALA A 149 8.55 -24.75 5.45
CA ALA A 149 8.52 -26.02 6.20
C ALA A 149 7.33 -26.90 5.78
N GLU A 150 6.23 -26.30 5.33
CA GLU A 150 5.07 -27.00 4.77
C GLU A 150 5.20 -27.31 3.26
N GLY A 151 6.36 -27.03 2.65
CA GLY A 151 6.64 -27.32 1.25
C GLY A 151 6.07 -26.30 0.25
N LEU A 152 5.59 -25.14 0.71
CA LEU A 152 5.14 -24.08 -0.17
C LEU A 152 6.34 -23.33 -0.76
N LYS A 153 6.35 -23.22 -2.08
CA LYS A 153 7.39 -22.52 -2.84
C LYS A 153 7.04 -21.05 -3.03
N VAL A 154 6.93 -20.34 -1.91
CA VAL A 154 6.65 -18.91 -1.88
C VAL A 154 7.67 -18.22 -1.00
N ASP A 155 8.26 -17.14 -1.51
CA ASP A 155 9.09 -16.25 -0.70
C ASP A 155 8.23 -15.17 -0.05
N MET A 156 8.57 -14.82 1.20
CA MET A 156 7.96 -13.69 1.89
C MET A 156 9.05 -12.70 2.25
N ILE A 157 8.93 -11.48 1.74
CA ILE A 157 9.91 -10.42 1.94
C ILE A 157 9.23 -9.15 2.43
N PRO A 158 9.88 -8.34 3.28
CA PRO A 158 9.35 -7.03 3.63
C PRO A 158 9.38 -6.11 2.40
N ILE A 159 8.40 -5.21 2.31
CA ILE A 159 8.42 -4.10 1.35
C ILE A 159 9.71 -3.29 1.52
N ARG A 160 10.35 -2.88 0.42
CA ARG A 160 11.66 -2.22 0.45
C ARG A 160 11.53 -0.78 0.91
N PHE A 161 10.55 -0.07 0.35
CA PHE A 161 10.28 1.30 0.70
C PHE A 161 9.74 1.43 2.12
N HIS A 162 9.90 2.63 2.70
CA HIS A 162 9.26 2.92 3.96
C HIS A 162 7.74 2.75 3.79
N PRO A 163 7.04 2.02 4.69
CA PRO A 163 5.61 1.77 4.54
C PRO A 163 4.75 3.03 4.42
N ASP A 164 5.23 4.15 4.96
CA ASP A 164 4.56 5.44 4.83
C ASP A 164 4.70 6.09 3.44
N GLU A 165 5.68 5.66 2.65
CA GLU A 165 5.97 6.18 1.32
C GLU A 165 5.51 5.24 0.22
N ALA A 166 5.41 3.94 0.51
CA ALA A 166 5.12 2.91 -0.48
C ALA A 166 3.82 3.15 -1.26
N GLY A 167 2.74 3.57 -0.59
CA GLY A 167 1.48 3.94 -1.25
C GLY A 167 1.64 5.13 -2.20
N LEU A 168 2.40 6.16 -1.79
CA LEU A 168 2.69 7.32 -2.62
C LEU A 168 3.57 6.98 -3.83
N LEU A 169 4.61 6.19 -3.63
CA LEU A 169 5.53 5.74 -4.69
C LEU A 169 4.81 4.85 -5.70
N GLY A 170 3.95 3.96 -5.21
CA GLY A 170 3.09 3.12 -6.03
C GLY A 170 2.21 3.88 -7.02
N CYS A 171 1.74 5.07 -6.65
CA CYS A 171 0.94 5.93 -7.52
C CYS A 171 1.67 6.34 -8.82
N LEU A 172 3.01 6.31 -8.87
CA LEU A 172 3.74 6.53 -10.12
C LEU A 172 3.43 5.45 -11.17
N HIS A 173 3.18 4.21 -10.74
CA HIS A 173 2.86 3.11 -11.66
C HIS A 173 1.40 3.14 -12.16
N LEU A 174 0.57 4.05 -11.63
CA LEU A 174 -0.75 4.36 -12.17
C LEU A 174 -0.66 5.35 -13.34
N ALA A 175 0.35 6.22 -13.34
CA ALA A 175 0.54 7.22 -14.37
C ALA A 175 0.99 6.58 -15.70
N PRO A 176 0.46 7.04 -16.85
CA PRO A 176 1.01 6.70 -18.15
C PRO A 176 2.48 7.11 -18.28
N SER A 177 3.30 6.26 -18.91
CA SER A 177 4.74 6.49 -19.02
C SER A 177 5.14 7.80 -19.72
N TRP A 178 4.32 8.29 -20.65
CA TRP A 178 4.55 9.54 -21.37
C TRP A 178 4.54 10.78 -20.45
N ILE A 179 3.89 10.71 -19.28
CA ILE A 179 3.90 11.81 -18.30
C ILE A 179 5.34 12.15 -17.90
N PHE A 180 6.18 11.12 -17.74
CA PHE A 180 7.56 11.25 -17.26
C PHE A 180 8.56 11.75 -18.33
N GLU A 181 8.12 11.89 -19.58
CA GLU A 181 8.94 12.52 -20.63
C GLU A 181 9.00 14.05 -20.44
N GLY A 182 7.92 14.65 -19.95
CA GLY A 182 7.80 16.10 -19.75
C GLY A 182 7.89 16.56 -18.30
N HIS A 183 7.64 15.68 -17.33
CA HIS A 183 7.47 16.02 -15.93
C HIS A 183 8.38 15.18 -15.03
N ASP A 184 8.87 15.78 -13.96
CA ASP A 184 9.80 15.12 -13.04
C ASP A 184 9.07 14.58 -11.79
N THR A 185 7.91 15.17 -11.44
CA THR A 185 7.13 14.84 -10.23
C THR A 185 5.64 14.63 -10.49
N ILE A 186 4.97 13.90 -9.60
CA ILE A 186 3.50 13.79 -9.52
C ILE A 186 3.01 14.16 -8.11
N LEU A 187 1.71 14.46 -7.97
CA LEU A 187 1.04 14.41 -6.68
C LEU A 187 0.54 12.99 -6.42
N ALA A 188 0.70 12.53 -5.19
CA ALA A 188 0.16 11.26 -4.73
C ALA A 188 -0.59 11.45 -3.41
N VAL A 189 -1.66 10.68 -3.24
CA VAL A 189 -2.45 10.58 -2.02
C VAL A 189 -2.46 9.13 -1.58
N ASP A 190 -2.21 8.90 -0.29
CA ASP A 190 -2.33 7.61 0.37
C ASP A 190 -3.32 7.71 1.52
N ILE A 191 -4.49 7.10 1.34
CA ILE A 191 -5.60 7.14 2.29
C ILE A 191 -5.60 5.82 3.04
N GLY A 192 -5.52 5.89 4.36
CA GLY A 192 -5.66 4.75 5.24
C GLY A 192 -6.84 4.92 6.19
N GLY A 193 -7.19 3.84 6.91
CA GLY A 193 -8.29 3.85 7.87
C GLY A 193 -8.12 4.78 9.08
N SER A 194 -6.96 5.42 9.25
CA SER A 194 -6.76 6.40 10.34
C SER A 194 -6.06 7.69 9.90
N ASN A 195 -5.42 7.68 8.73
CA ASN A 195 -4.61 8.80 8.27
C ASN A 195 -4.82 9.03 6.78
N ILE A 196 -4.66 10.28 6.34
CA ILE A 196 -4.49 10.65 4.94
C ILE A 196 -3.09 11.24 4.81
N ARG A 197 -2.31 10.73 3.86
CA ARG A 197 -1.01 11.27 3.50
C ARG A 197 -1.06 11.81 2.08
N CYS A 198 -0.50 12.99 1.87
CA CYS A 198 -0.27 13.54 0.54
C CYS A 198 1.23 13.70 0.33
N GLY A 199 1.70 13.59 -0.91
CA GLY A 199 3.10 13.86 -1.20
C GLY A 199 3.35 14.26 -2.64
N VAL A 200 4.49 14.91 -2.84
CA VAL A 200 5.08 15.16 -4.15
C VAL A 200 6.13 14.08 -4.35
N VAL A 201 5.95 13.28 -5.39
CA VAL A 201 6.78 12.11 -5.66
C VAL A 201 7.64 12.38 -6.88
N GLU A 202 8.96 12.27 -6.73
CA GLU A 202 9.90 12.34 -7.83
C GLU A 202 9.98 10.98 -8.54
N SER A 203 9.70 10.96 -9.84
CA SER A 203 9.83 9.73 -10.65
C SER A 203 11.29 9.30 -10.79
N ARG A 204 12.20 10.28 -10.84
CA ARG A 204 13.61 10.11 -11.22
C ARG A 204 13.78 9.28 -12.50
N TRP A 205 12.80 9.36 -13.42
CA TRP A 205 12.71 8.59 -14.65
C TRP A 205 14.01 8.61 -15.48
N LYS A 206 14.63 9.78 -15.62
CA LYS A 206 15.90 9.96 -16.35
C LYS A 206 17.07 9.18 -15.73
N LYS A 207 17.03 8.87 -14.43
CA LYS A 207 18.06 8.09 -13.72
C LYS A 207 17.77 6.59 -13.74
N ALA A 208 16.49 6.21 -13.78
CA ALA A 208 16.02 4.83 -13.76
C ALA A 208 14.60 4.76 -14.38
N PRO A 209 14.47 4.39 -15.67
CA PRO A 209 13.17 4.32 -16.36
C PRO A 209 12.23 3.23 -15.85
N ASP A 210 12.70 2.34 -14.99
CA ASP A 210 11.86 1.39 -14.27
C ASP A 210 11.24 1.98 -13.00
N LEU A 211 11.55 3.25 -12.65
CA LEU A 211 11.14 3.96 -11.43
C LEU A 211 11.77 3.40 -10.14
N SER A 212 12.77 2.52 -10.22
CA SER A 212 13.44 1.92 -9.06
C SER A 212 14.18 2.92 -8.16
N LYS A 213 14.39 4.16 -8.63
CA LYS A 213 15.00 5.26 -7.88
C LYS A 213 14.02 6.36 -7.46
N ALA A 214 12.71 6.14 -7.63
CA ALA A 214 11.70 7.10 -7.22
C ALA A 214 11.79 7.41 -5.71
N THR A 215 11.45 8.65 -5.34
CA THR A 215 11.49 9.11 -3.95
C THR A 215 10.35 10.07 -3.65
N VAL A 216 9.91 10.11 -2.39
CA VAL A 216 9.01 11.16 -1.91
C VAL A 216 9.87 12.38 -1.55
N TRP A 217 9.68 13.51 -2.25
CA TRP A 217 10.41 14.74 -1.95
C TRP A 217 9.86 15.42 -0.70
N LYS A 218 8.53 15.55 -0.64
CA LYS A 218 7.81 16.16 0.47
C LYS A 218 6.50 15.44 0.69
N SER A 219 6.15 15.23 1.95
CA SER A 219 4.88 14.64 2.34
C SER A 219 4.24 15.40 3.50
N GLU A 220 2.91 15.41 3.53
CA GLU A 220 2.11 15.86 4.64
C GLU A 220 1.24 14.71 5.15
N LEU A 221 1.22 14.49 6.46
CA LEU A 221 0.43 13.47 7.12
C LEU A 221 -0.65 14.13 7.97
N TRP A 222 -1.89 13.70 7.77
CA TRP A 222 -3.02 14.05 8.62
C TRP A 222 -3.62 12.80 9.25
N ARG A 223 -3.65 12.74 10.58
CA ARG A 223 -4.38 11.74 11.35
C ARG A 223 -5.86 12.13 11.48
N HIS A 224 -6.68 11.76 10.50
CA HIS A 224 -8.12 12.08 10.53
C HIS A 224 -8.87 11.42 11.69
N ALA A 225 -8.36 10.28 12.18
CA ALA A 225 -8.93 9.59 13.33
C ALA A 225 -8.89 10.43 14.62
N ASP A 226 -7.99 11.42 14.71
CA ASP A 226 -7.87 12.30 15.88
C ASP A 226 -8.83 13.51 15.78
N ASP A 227 -9.36 13.80 14.58
CA ASP A 227 -10.18 14.99 14.28
C ASP A 227 -11.64 14.67 13.92
N GLU A 228 -11.97 13.40 13.69
CA GLU A 228 -13.30 12.87 13.33
C GLU A 228 -14.09 13.75 12.33
N PRO A 229 -13.52 14.10 11.17
CA PRO A 229 -14.14 15.03 10.23
C PRO A 229 -15.39 14.44 9.57
N THR A 230 -16.26 15.31 9.05
CA THR A 230 -17.27 14.86 8.07
C THR A 230 -16.58 14.47 6.76
N ARG A 231 -17.29 13.73 5.90
CA ARG A 231 -16.81 13.39 4.55
C ARG A 231 -16.41 14.63 3.75
N GLU A 232 -17.26 15.65 3.77
CA GLU A 232 -17.03 16.91 3.08
C GLU A 232 -15.85 17.69 3.70
N GLY A 233 -15.72 17.65 5.03
CA GLY A 233 -14.57 18.21 5.75
C GLY A 233 -13.26 17.53 5.39
N ALA A 234 -13.26 16.20 5.24
CA ALA A 234 -12.10 15.43 4.83
C ALA A 234 -11.65 15.76 3.41
N VAL A 235 -12.57 15.83 2.45
CA VAL A 235 -12.27 16.24 1.07
C VAL A 235 -11.70 17.66 1.03
N LYS A 236 -12.33 18.60 1.76
CA LYS A 236 -11.86 20.00 1.80
C LYS A 236 -10.43 20.11 2.35
N ARG A 237 -10.11 19.36 3.41
CA ARG A 237 -8.75 19.33 3.97
C ARG A 237 -7.76 18.67 3.02
N LEU A 238 -8.12 17.55 2.39
CA LEU A 238 -7.29 16.90 1.37
C LEU A 238 -6.95 17.83 0.20
N VAL A 239 -7.94 18.55 -0.35
CA VAL A 239 -7.70 19.55 -1.40
C VAL A 239 -6.74 20.64 -0.92
N LYS A 240 -6.85 21.09 0.34
CA LYS A 240 -5.93 22.07 0.91
C LYS A 240 -4.50 21.52 0.98
N MET A 241 -4.30 20.32 1.54
CA MET A 241 -2.98 19.67 1.63
C MET A 241 -2.32 19.56 0.25
N LEU A 242 -3.08 19.16 -0.76
CA LEU A 242 -2.59 19.07 -2.14
C LEU A 242 -2.21 20.44 -2.73
N LYS A 243 -2.99 21.50 -2.47
CA LYS A 243 -2.65 22.87 -2.90
C LYS A 243 -1.39 23.41 -2.24
N ASP A 244 -1.20 23.11 -0.95
CA ASP A 244 -0.01 23.50 -0.21
C ASP A 244 1.24 22.77 -0.78
N LEU A 245 1.09 21.51 -1.20
CA LEU A 245 2.14 20.74 -1.88
C LEU A 245 2.44 21.24 -3.30
N ILE A 246 1.42 21.62 -4.08
CA ILE A 246 1.60 22.25 -5.40
C ILE A 246 2.43 23.51 -5.26
N THR A 247 2.03 24.40 -4.34
CA THR A 247 2.74 25.67 -4.08
C THR A 247 4.19 25.42 -3.69
N ALA A 248 4.45 24.41 -2.86
CA ALA A 248 5.81 24.05 -2.48
C ALA A 248 6.62 23.51 -3.67
N ALA A 249 6.02 22.66 -4.51
CA ALA A 249 6.69 22.09 -5.68
C ALA A 249 7.05 23.15 -6.73
N GLU A 250 6.16 24.12 -6.96
CA GLU A 250 6.38 25.26 -7.85
C GLU A 250 7.51 26.16 -7.33
N ALA A 251 7.55 26.43 -6.03
CA ALA A 251 8.62 27.21 -5.41
C ALA A 251 10.00 26.55 -5.55
N GLU A 252 10.05 25.22 -5.55
CA GLU A 252 11.27 24.44 -5.79
C GLU A 252 11.63 24.32 -7.28
N GLY A 253 10.75 24.76 -8.19
CA GLY A 253 10.95 24.69 -9.63
C GLY A 253 10.71 23.31 -10.24
N PHE A 254 9.98 22.43 -9.55
CA PHE A 254 9.61 21.14 -10.12
C PHE A 254 8.66 21.27 -11.30
N LYS A 255 8.86 20.42 -12.31
CA LYS A 255 7.89 20.18 -13.38
C LYS A 255 6.85 19.19 -12.89
N LEU A 256 5.85 19.68 -12.17
CA LEU A 256 4.76 18.88 -11.63
C LEU A 256 3.80 18.45 -12.74
N ALA A 257 3.54 17.15 -12.85
CA ALA A 257 2.56 16.61 -13.78
C ALA A 257 1.15 17.06 -13.41
N PRO A 258 0.25 17.29 -14.38
CA PRO A 258 -1.17 17.50 -14.15
C PRO A 258 -1.88 16.19 -13.83
N PHE A 259 -1.37 15.49 -12.81
CA PHE A 259 -1.80 14.16 -12.41
C PHE A 259 -1.76 13.98 -10.90
N ILE A 260 -2.84 13.40 -10.36
CA ILE A 260 -2.96 12.99 -8.97
C ILE A 260 -3.25 11.48 -8.94
N GLY A 261 -2.32 10.71 -8.39
CA GLY A 261 -2.55 9.29 -8.09
C GLY A 261 -3.09 9.10 -6.68
N ILE A 262 -4.11 8.26 -6.52
CA ILE A 262 -4.75 8.00 -5.22
C ILE A 262 -4.68 6.52 -4.89
N SER A 263 -4.05 6.20 -3.76
CA SER A 263 -4.15 4.96 -3.02
C SER A 263 -5.32 5.09 -2.04
N CYS A 264 -6.37 4.28 -2.19
CA CYS A 264 -7.58 4.37 -1.38
C CYS A 264 -8.09 2.98 -0.92
N PRO A 265 -8.52 2.80 0.33
CA PRO A 265 -9.05 1.53 0.80
C PRO A 265 -10.37 1.20 0.10
N GLY A 266 -10.56 -0.09 -0.17
CA GLY A 266 -11.81 -0.62 -0.70
C GLY A 266 -11.77 -1.07 -2.15
N VAL A 267 -12.93 -1.49 -2.63
CA VAL A 267 -13.17 -1.94 -4.00
C VAL A 267 -13.49 -0.73 -4.87
N ILE A 268 -12.54 -0.35 -5.71
CA ILE A 268 -12.64 0.83 -6.58
C ILE A 268 -13.26 0.41 -7.92
N ASN A 269 -14.39 1.02 -8.28
CA ASN A 269 -15.05 0.81 -9.57
C ASN A 269 -14.38 1.64 -10.68
N GLU A 270 -14.63 1.29 -11.95
CA GLU A 270 -14.06 1.97 -13.11
C GLU A 270 -14.42 3.47 -13.19
N ASP A 271 -15.56 3.86 -12.64
CA ASP A 271 -16.05 5.24 -12.58
C ASP A 271 -15.47 6.05 -11.41
N GLY A 272 -14.66 5.43 -10.54
CA GLY A 272 -14.06 6.07 -9.37
C GLY A 272 -14.93 6.04 -8.11
N THR A 273 -16.10 5.39 -8.13
CA THR A 273 -16.87 5.12 -6.91
C THR A 273 -16.22 4.00 -6.10
N ILE A 274 -16.48 3.99 -4.79
CA ILE A 274 -15.98 2.95 -3.87
C ILE A 274 -17.16 2.04 -3.52
N ALA A 275 -17.11 0.77 -3.92
CA ALA A 275 -18.22 -0.14 -3.72
C ALA A 275 -18.35 -0.64 -2.27
N LYS A 276 -17.22 -0.89 -1.61
CA LYS A 276 -17.12 -1.37 -0.22
C LYS A 276 -15.68 -1.30 0.30
N GLY A 277 -15.50 -1.47 1.61
CA GLY A 277 -14.18 -1.56 2.25
C GLY A 277 -13.62 -0.21 2.71
N ALA A 278 -14.46 0.83 2.74
CA ALA A 278 -14.12 2.18 3.17
C ALA A 278 -14.81 2.57 4.50
N GLN A 279 -15.19 1.57 5.30
CA GLN A 279 -15.91 1.72 6.58
C GLN A 279 -15.14 2.54 7.62
N ASN A 280 -13.81 2.55 7.52
CA ASN A 280 -12.93 3.29 8.43
C ASN A 280 -12.64 4.72 7.93
N LEU A 281 -13.27 5.18 6.84
CA LEU A 281 -13.05 6.52 6.29
C LEU A 281 -14.09 7.53 6.83
N PRO A 282 -13.78 8.83 6.88
CA PRO A 282 -14.67 9.83 7.45
C PRO A 282 -16.04 9.93 6.77
N GLY A 283 -17.12 9.59 7.50
CA GLY A 283 -18.48 9.58 6.97
C GLY A 283 -18.78 8.33 6.13
N ASN A 284 -19.49 8.49 5.00
CA ASN A 284 -19.83 7.37 4.12
C ASN A 284 -19.27 7.57 2.70
N TRP A 285 -18.15 6.90 2.42
CA TRP A 285 -17.47 6.95 1.12
C TRP A 285 -17.98 5.86 0.15
N GLU A 286 -18.74 4.90 0.64
CA GLU A 286 -19.32 3.79 -0.15
C GLU A 286 -20.62 4.19 -0.87
N SER A 287 -20.98 5.48 -0.81
CA SER A 287 -22.17 6.00 -1.46
C SER A 287 -21.95 6.16 -2.96
N SER A 288 -22.90 5.71 -3.77
CA SER A 288 -22.90 5.96 -5.23
C SER A 288 -22.98 7.45 -5.61
N LYS A 289 -23.30 8.34 -4.67
CA LYS A 289 -23.29 9.79 -4.86
C LYS A 289 -21.94 10.44 -4.51
N PHE A 290 -20.96 9.66 -4.09
CA PHE A 290 -19.64 10.14 -3.73
C PHE A 290 -18.60 9.67 -4.74
N ASN A 291 -17.84 10.60 -5.29
CA ASN A 291 -16.76 10.32 -6.23
C ASN A 291 -15.56 11.19 -5.86
N LEU A 292 -14.62 10.62 -5.10
CA LEU A 292 -13.43 11.34 -4.65
C LEU A 292 -12.59 11.89 -5.83
N PRO A 293 -12.31 11.10 -6.89
CA PRO A 293 -11.56 11.62 -8.04
C PRO A 293 -12.19 12.87 -8.67
N ALA A 294 -13.51 12.87 -8.89
CA ALA A 294 -14.23 14.02 -9.44
C ALA A 294 -14.15 15.24 -8.51
N LEU A 295 -14.33 15.04 -7.20
CA LEU A 295 -14.23 16.13 -6.22
C LEU A 295 -12.82 16.74 -6.14
N LEU A 296 -11.78 15.93 -6.33
CA LEU A 296 -10.40 16.44 -6.39
C LEU A 296 -10.12 17.19 -7.68
N ALA A 297 -10.61 16.70 -8.82
CA ALA A 297 -10.53 17.42 -10.09
C ALA A 297 -11.28 18.75 -10.03
N GLU A 298 -12.45 18.82 -9.37
CA GLU A 298 -13.17 20.08 -9.16
C GLU A 298 -12.40 21.03 -8.21
N GLY A 299 -11.84 20.48 -7.13
CA GLY A 299 -11.07 21.26 -6.14
C GLY A 299 -9.74 21.79 -6.67
N ILE A 300 -9.15 21.10 -7.64
CA ILE A 300 -7.86 21.39 -8.28
C ILE A 300 -8.04 21.20 -9.80
N PRO A 301 -8.72 22.13 -10.50
CA PRO A 301 -9.07 21.95 -11.90
C PRO A 301 -7.85 21.92 -12.82
N GLN A 302 -6.78 22.62 -12.45
CA GLN A 302 -5.56 22.72 -13.25
C GLN A 302 -4.32 22.61 -12.37
N ILE A 303 -3.28 22.01 -12.94
CA ILE A 303 -1.90 22.03 -12.43
C ILE A 303 -1.04 22.54 -13.58
N GLY A 304 -0.31 23.63 -13.36
CA GLY A 304 0.33 24.36 -14.44
C GLY A 304 -0.69 24.88 -15.45
N ALA A 305 -0.51 24.55 -16.73
CA ALA A 305 -1.36 24.99 -17.84
C ALA A 305 -2.34 23.91 -18.35
N HIS A 306 -2.50 22.81 -17.61
CA HIS A 306 -3.26 21.64 -18.06
C HIS A 306 -4.30 21.22 -17.03
N ASP A 307 -5.39 20.65 -17.53
CA ASP A 307 -6.46 20.11 -16.68
C ASP A 307 -5.93 18.92 -15.87
N THR A 308 -6.30 18.88 -14.59
CA THR A 308 -5.85 17.85 -13.67
C THR A 308 -6.51 16.52 -13.97
N ALA A 309 -5.70 15.50 -14.22
CA ALA A 309 -6.13 14.13 -14.25
C ALA A 309 -6.02 13.47 -12.87
N VAL A 310 -7.01 12.67 -12.50
CA VAL A 310 -7.02 11.96 -11.23
C VAL A 310 -7.23 10.48 -11.51
N LEU A 311 -6.40 9.62 -10.92
CA LEU A 311 -6.56 8.17 -11.02
C LEU A 311 -6.48 7.55 -9.63
N MET A 312 -7.40 6.64 -9.35
CA MET A 312 -7.56 6.02 -8.02
C MET A 312 -7.53 4.51 -8.15
N HIS A 313 -6.79 3.88 -7.25
CA HIS A 313 -6.73 2.44 -7.11
C HIS A 313 -6.74 2.03 -5.63
N ASN A 314 -6.97 0.76 -5.39
CA ASN A 314 -6.93 0.16 -4.07
C ASN A 314 -5.57 0.41 -3.40
N ASP A 315 -5.59 0.63 -2.08
CA ASP A 315 -4.43 0.89 -1.24
C ASP A 315 -3.40 -0.25 -1.26
N GLY A 316 -3.85 -1.49 -1.12
CA GLY A 316 -3.01 -2.68 -1.27
C GLY A 316 -2.36 -2.76 -2.65
N VAL A 317 -3.13 -2.45 -3.70
CA VAL A 317 -2.62 -2.39 -5.08
C VAL A 317 -1.53 -1.33 -5.20
N ALA A 318 -1.82 -0.07 -4.85
CA ALA A 318 -0.85 1.01 -4.95
C ALA A 318 0.41 0.71 -4.14
N GLN A 319 0.28 0.30 -2.87
CA GLN A 319 1.43 -0.09 -2.06
C GLN A 319 2.25 -1.20 -2.71
N GLY A 320 1.61 -2.25 -3.24
CA GLY A 320 2.28 -3.32 -3.97
C GLY A 320 3.02 -2.81 -5.21
N LEU A 321 2.41 -1.91 -5.98
CA LEU A 321 3.00 -1.37 -7.21
C LEU A 321 4.36 -0.70 -7.00
N SER A 322 4.65 -0.18 -5.80
CA SER A 322 6.00 0.34 -5.50
C SER A 322 7.11 -0.70 -5.68
N GLU A 323 6.78 -1.99 -5.56
CA GLU A 323 7.75 -3.10 -5.66
C GLU A 323 7.89 -3.66 -7.08
N VAL A 324 7.11 -3.17 -8.05
CA VAL A 324 7.19 -3.57 -9.47
C VAL A 324 8.64 -3.65 -9.98
N PRO A 325 9.53 -2.66 -9.75
CA PRO A 325 10.88 -2.70 -10.30
C PRO A 325 11.73 -3.85 -9.74
N PHE A 326 11.37 -4.38 -8.58
CA PHE A 326 12.13 -5.40 -7.85
C PHE A 326 11.50 -6.79 -7.95
N MET A 327 10.26 -6.90 -8.41
CA MET A 327 9.53 -8.17 -8.58
C MET A 327 9.64 -8.77 -9.97
N GLN A 328 10.51 -8.23 -10.84
CA GLN A 328 10.63 -8.65 -12.24
C GLN A 328 11.12 -10.10 -12.44
N ASP A 329 11.71 -10.71 -11.40
CA ASP A 329 12.18 -12.11 -11.42
C ASP A 329 11.05 -13.12 -11.14
N CYS A 330 9.86 -12.66 -10.74
CA CYS A 330 8.67 -13.49 -10.56
C CYS A 330 7.70 -13.29 -11.73
N GLU A 331 7.01 -14.33 -12.18
CA GLU A 331 5.87 -14.18 -13.08
C GLU A 331 4.64 -13.70 -12.30
N HIS A 332 4.42 -14.30 -11.12
CA HIS A 332 3.29 -14.01 -10.25
C HIS A 332 3.73 -13.66 -8.83
N TRP A 333 3.27 -12.52 -8.34
CA TRP A 333 3.64 -12.03 -7.01
C TRP A 333 2.46 -11.35 -6.33
N GLY A 334 2.50 -11.25 -5.01
CA GLY A 334 1.44 -10.63 -4.22
C GLY A 334 1.98 -9.62 -3.22
N VAL A 335 1.05 -8.87 -2.64
CA VAL A 335 1.31 -7.96 -1.53
C VAL A 335 0.32 -8.23 -0.41
N LEU A 336 0.80 -8.18 0.82
CA LEU A 336 0.00 -8.15 2.04
C LEU A 336 0.33 -6.87 2.81
N THR A 337 -0.67 -6.08 3.17
CA THR A 337 -0.47 -4.81 3.90
C THR A 337 -1.08 -4.91 5.29
N ILE A 338 -0.23 -4.95 6.32
CA ILE A 338 -0.66 -5.18 7.70
C ILE A 338 -0.83 -3.82 8.40
N GLY A 339 -2.09 -3.42 8.57
CA GLY A 339 -2.51 -2.19 9.22
C GLY A 339 -3.68 -2.43 10.17
N THR A 340 -4.68 -1.54 10.13
CA THR A 340 -5.95 -1.74 10.86
C THR A 340 -6.62 -3.05 10.45
N GLY A 341 -6.60 -3.37 9.15
CA GLY A 341 -6.94 -4.67 8.60
C GLY A 341 -5.74 -5.29 7.85
N LEU A 342 -6.03 -6.32 7.06
CA LEU A 342 -5.09 -6.94 6.13
C LEU A 342 -5.49 -6.60 4.69
N GLY A 343 -4.83 -5.61 4.09
CA GLY A 343 -4.96 -5.37 2.66
C GLY A 343 -4.19 -6.42 1.87
N ASN A 344 -4.64 -6.70 0.65
CA ASN A 344 -4.03 -7.72 -0.20
C ASN A 344 -4.25 -7.43 -1.68
N ALA A 345 -3.25 -7.76 -2.50
CA ALA A 345 -3.36 -7.79 -3.96
C ALA A 345 -2.41 -8.82 -4.56
N ARG A 346 -2.74 -9.31 -5.76
CA ARG A 346 -1.92 -10.25 -6.55
C ARG A 346 -1.76 -9.70 -7.96
N PHE A 347 -0.56 -9.86 -8.49
CA PHE A 347 -0.11 -9.31 -9.74
C PHE A 347 0.52 -10.37 -10.64
N THR A 348 0.39 -10.14 -11.94
CA THR A 348 1.16 -10.83 -12.98
C THR A 348 2.03 -9.81 -13.69
N ASN A 349 3.33 -10.07 -13.76
CA ASN A 349 4.22 -9.20 -14.51
C ASN A 349 3.95 -9.31 -16.01
N ARG A 350 3.87 -8.16 -16.67
CA ARG A 350 3.67 -8.13 -18.12
C ARG A 350 4.98 -8.46 -18.80
N LYS A 351 4.99 -9.59 -19.54
CA LYS A 351 6.13 -9.96 -20.38
C LYS A 351 6.33 -8.86 -21.43
N LYS A 352 7.51 -8.23 -21.45
CA LYS A 352 7.90 -7.37 -22.57
C LYS A 352 7.87 -8.24 -23.83
N ASP A 353 7.09 -7.84 -24.83
CA ASP A 353 7.04 -8.55 -26.09
C ASP A 353 8.47 -8.70 -26.63
N LYS A 354 8.87 -9.93 -26.99
CA LYS A 354 10.19 -10.24 -27.59
C LYS A 354 10.56 -9.31 -28.76
N LYS A 355 9.58 -8.66 -29.39
CA LYS A 355 9.77 -7.69 -30.49
C LYS A 355 10.44 -6.38 -30.07
N GLU A 356 10.36 -5.97 -28.79
CA GLU A 356 11.06 -4.75 -28.33
C GLU A 356 12.54 -5.01 -28.02
N LYS A 357 12.87 -6.18 -27.47
CA LYS A 357 14.27 -6.60 -27.27
C LYS A 357 15.06 -6.62 -28.58
N ASP A 358 14.46 -7.14 -29.65
CA ASP A 358 15.09 -7.13 -30.99
C ASP A 358 15.23 -5.73 -31.61
N LYS A 359 14.44 -4.74 -31.17
CA LYS A 359 14.53 -3.34 -31.63
C LYS A 359 15.60 -2.57 -30.86
N ASP A 360 15.70 -2.77 -29.55
CA ASP A 360 16.73 -2.14 -28.72
C ASP A 360 18.11 -2.72 -29.03
N ASP A 361 18.24 -4.04 -29.21
CA ASP A 361 19.49 -4.69 -29.66
C ASP A 361 19.92 -4.23 -31.07
N LYS A 362 18.96 -3.86 -31.94
CA LYS A 362 19.24 -3.27 -33.25
C LYS A 362 19.61 -1.79 -33.18
N LYS A 363 19.05 -1.03 -32.25
CA LYS A 363 19.42 0.39 -32.04
C LYS A 363 20.82 0.50 -31.44
N ASP A 364 21.16 -0.35 -30.48
CA ASP A 364 22.49 -0.35 -29.84
C ASP A 364 23.59 -0.84 -30.80
N LYS A 365 23.27 -1.71 -31.77
CA LYS A 365 24.19 -2.05 -32.87
C LYS A 365 24.37 -0.90 -33.86
N LYS A 366 23.31 -0.17 -34.20
CA LYS A 366 23.38 0.98 -35.13
C LYS A 366 24.05 2.23 -34.54
N ALA A 367 24.23 2.31 -33.22
CA ALA A 367 24.95 3.40 -32.57
C ALA A 367 26.46 3.13 -32.42
N LYS A 368 26.92 1.93 -32.81
CA LYS A 368 28.32 1.49 -32.72
C LYS A 368 29.00 1.27 -34.09
N ASP A 369 28.25 1.44 -35.17
CA ASP A 369 28.73 1.53 -36.56
C ASP A 369 28.61 3.00 -37.01
#